data_AF-A0A6A4H368-F1
#
_entry.id   AF-A0A6A4H368-F1
#
_cell.length_a   1.000
_cell.length_b   1.000
_cell.length_c   1.000
_cell.angle_alpha   90.00
_cell.angle_beta   90.00
_cell.angle_gamma   90.00
#
_symmetry.space_group_name_H-M   'P 1'
#
loop_
_entity.id
_entity.type
_entity.pdbx_description
1 polymer ?
#
loop_
_entity_poly.entity_id
_entity_poly.type
_entity_poly.pdbx_seq_one_letter_code
_entity_poly.pdbx_strand_id
1 'polypeptide(L)'
;MASLFPNDDGPLLPKFSTLLVKGTYHATAPLNLALTFPTRGIIILSSRGQEKNGDSLRASLQAQTMTGKISALAEHVQILYPPTAAHMALLLSALQVFNTEQPAVNPSTSTSVTETKPYSPHVLKPPGPALIIIHELSAYFNNSNSSSPSSAYLSLLIRAISLASRLGSSLAVFDAHIGRLRMPVYRDLNPHLERVQEVASLAGNYIELTVDFDVGKADSEESSEDFGSVESGLFRLMWNAQTEPASSNPRIE
;
A
#
# COMPACT_ATOMS: atom_id res chain seq x y z
N MET A 1 13.74 7.27 10.88
CA MET A 1 12.79 7.86 9.90
C MET A 1 12.63 6.84 8.78
N ALA A 2 11.50 6.85 8.07
CA ALA A 2 11.25 5.84 7.03
C ALA A 2 12.08 6.13 5.77
N SER A 3 12.51 5.11 5.04
CA SER A 3 13.24 5.23 3.76
C SER A 3 12.76 4.16 2.79
N LEU A 4 12.80 4.44 1.49
CA LEU A 4 12.50 3.46 0.43
C LEU A 4 13.74 2.65 0.03
N PHE A 5 14.91 3.03 0.55
CA PHE A 5 16.20 2.48 0.17
C PHE A 5 16.83 1.71 1.34
N PRO A 6 17.61 0.66 1.06
CA PRO A 6 18.13 -0.25 2.09
C PRO A 6 19.28 0.34 2.92
N ASN A 7 19.94 1.39 2.43
CA ASN A 7 21.06 2.04 3.11
C ASN A 7 20.56 3.28 3.86
N ASP A 8 21.10 3.53 5.05
CA ASP A 8 20.80 4.71 5.89
C ASP A 8 21.13 6.04 5.19
N ASP A 9 21.84 6.00 4.07
CA ASP A 9 22.19 7.14 3.22
C ASP A 9 21.07 7.57 2.25
N GLY A 10 19.95 6.85 2.21
CA GLY A 10 18.81 7.18 1.38
C GLY A 10 18.00 8.39 1.88
N PRO A 11 17.28 9.10 0.99
CA PRO A 11 16.40 10.19 1.40
C PRO A 11 15.33 9.67 2.36
N LEU A 12 15.23 10.35 3.51
CA LEU A 12 14.24 10.02 4.52
C LEU A 12 12.87 10.55 4.09
N LEU A 13 11.86 9.69 4.18
CA LEU A 13 10.48 10.09 3.96
C LEU A 13 9.99 10.94 5.13
N PRO A 14 9.19 12.00 4.86
CA PRO A 14 8.47 12.70 5.90
C PRO A 14 7.49 11.74 6.60
N LYS A 15 7.03 12.12 7.80
CA LYS A 15 5.99 11.34 8.50
C LYS A 15 4.71 11.35 7.66
N PHE A 16 4.06 10.19 7.55
CA PHE A 16 2.80 10.05 6.81
C PHE A 16 1.82 9.15 7.57
N SER A 17 0.52 9.48 7.45
CA SER A 17 -0.58 8.58 7.79
C SER A 17 -0.90 7.64 6.63
N THR A 18 -0.89 8.19 5.41
CA THR A 18 -1.20 7.51 4.15
C THR A 18 -0.17 7.90 3.10
N LEU A 19 0.42 6.90 2.44
CA LEU A 19 1.42 7.06 1.39
C LEU A 19 0.97 6.32 0.13
N LEU A 20 1.03 6.97 -1.02
CA LEU A 20 0.90 6.36 -2.34
C LEU A 20 2.23 6.44 -3.06
N VAL A 21 2.76 5.29 -3.47
CA VAL A 21 3.92 5.17 -4.34
C VAL A 21 3.42 4.67 -5.69
N LYS A 22 3.59 5.47 -6.74
CA LYS A 22 3.24 5.13 -8.12
C LYS A 22 4.44 5.21 -9.06
N GLY A 23 4.30 4.64 -10.24
CA GLY A 23 5.36 4.55 -11.25
C GLY A 23 6.24 3.32 -11.09
N THR A 24 7.36 3.29 -11.82
CA THR A 24 8.31 2.17 -11.79
C THR A 24 9.19 2.23 -10.55
N TYR A 25 8.90 1.40 -9.55
CA TYR A 25 9.72 1.24 -8.35
C TYR A 25 10.39 -0.14 -8.31
N HIS A 26 11.47 -0.28 -7.53
CA HIS A 26 12.15 -1.56 -7.35
C HIS A 26 11.27 -2.54 -6.57
N ALA A 27 11.27 -3.83 -6.94
CA ALA A 27 10.42 -4.85 -6.31
C ALA A 27 10.63 -5.00 -4.78
N THR A 28 11.79 -4.58 -4.27
CA THR A 28 12.09 -4.59 -2.83
C THR A 28 11.73 -3.30 -2.11
N ALA A 29 11.29 -2.25 -2.80
CA ALA A 29 10.96 -0.96 -2.17
C ALA A 29 9.88 -1.09 -1.06
N PRO A 30 8.80 -1.88 -1.22
CA PRO A 30 7.85 -2.12 -0.14
C PRO A 30 8.50 -2.77 1.08
N LEU A 31 9.43 -3.70 0.86
CA LEU A 31 10.16 -4.37 1.93
C LEU A 31 11.16 -3.43 2.62
N ASN A 32 11.90 -2.62 1.86
CA ASN A 32 12.80 -1.62 2.42
C ASN A 32 12.03 -0.64 3.30
N LEU A 33 10.87 -0.18 2.83
CA LEU A 33 9.99 0.66 3.64
C LEU A 33 9.63 -0.06 4.94
N ALA A 34 9.19 -1.32 4.86
CA ALA A 34 8.88 -2.12 6.05
C ALA A 34 10.06 -2.17 7.04
N LEU A 35 11.27 -2.50 6.56
CA LEU A 35 12.45 -2.64 7.41
C LEU A 35 12.87 -1.32 8.11
N THR A 36 12.44 -0.17 7.59
CA THR A 36 12.73 1.13 8.23
C THR A 36 11.80 1.47 9.40
N PHE A 37 10.79 0.63 9.68
CA PHE A 37 9.90 0.78 10.84
C PHE A 37 10.36 -0.10 12.00
N PRO A 38 10.96 0.48 13.05
CA PRO A 38 11.78 -0.27 14.01
C PRO A 38 11.00 -1.09 15.05
N THR A 39 9.65 -1.06 15.10
CA THR A 39 8.96 -1.39 16.36
C THR A 39 7.71 -2.25 16.34
N ARG A 40 7.04 -2.55 15.22
CA ARG A 40 5.75 -3.28 15.28
C ARG A 40 5.48 -4.11 14.04
N GLY A 41 4.60 -5.10 14.17
CA GLY A 41 4.16 -5.97 13.09
C GLY A 41 3.89 -5.19 11.80
N ILE A 42 4.39 -5.70 10.68
CA ILE A 42 4.21 -5.05 9.38
C ILE A 42 3.45 -6.02 8.50
N ILE A 43 2.34 -5.58 7.93
CA ILE A 43 1.53 -6.45 7.08
C ILE A 43 1.73 -6.02 5.64
N ILE A 44 2.31 -6.90 4.82
CA ILE A 44 2.42 -6.70 3.38
C ILE A 44 1.33 -7.52 2.71
N LEU A 45 0.41 -6.85 2.02
CA LEU A 45 -0.68 -7.45 1.26
C LEU A 45 -0.35 -7.35 -0.22
N SER A 46 0.02 -8.46 -0.86
CA SER A 46 0.43 -8.46 -2.28
C SER A 46 -0.52 -9.30 -3.14
N SER A 47 -0.87 -8.77 -4.32
CA SER A 47 -1.57 -9.56 -5.33
C SER A 47 -0.69 -10.70 -5.86
N ARG A 48 -1.28 -11.88 -6.05
CA ARG A 48 -0.59 -13.08 -6.55
C ARG A 48 -0.38 -13.06 -8.06
N GLY A 49 -1.05 -12.17 -8.79
CA GLY A 49 -1.08 -12.16 -10.28
C GLY A 49 0.23 -11.83 -10.99
N GLN A 50 1.28 -11.45 -10.24
CA GLN A 50 2.63 -11.23 -10.75
C GLN A 50 3.58 -12.25 -10.10
N GLU A 51 3.34 -13.54 -10.35
CA GLU A 51 3.99 -14.68 -9.64
C GLU A 51 5.53 -14.66 -9.68
N LYS A 52 6.17 -13.87 -10.55
CA LYS A 52 7.64 -13.68 -10.50
C LYS A 52 8.12 -12.82 -9.32
N ASN A 53 7.30 -11.90 -8.83
CA ASN A 53 7.73 -10.92 -7.83
C ASN A 53 7.49 -11.38 -6.38
N GLY A 54 6.54 -12.27 -6.14
CA GLY A 54 6.30 -12.81 -4.79
C GLY A 54 7.49 -13.63 -4.28
N ASP A 55 8.02 -14.48 -5.15
CA ASP A 55 9.22 -15.25 -4.85
C ASP A 55 10.45 -14.37 -4.75
N SER A 56 10.56 -13.28 -5.53
CA SER A 56 11.67 -12.34 -5.41
C SER A 56 11.65 -11.57 -4.09
N LEU A 57 10.48 -11.18 -3.57
CA LEU A 57 10.37 -10.49 -2.28
C LEU A 57 10.82 -11.41 -1.13
N ARG A 58 10.37 -12.67 -1.17
CA ARG A 58 10.80 -13.69 -0.20
C ARG A 58 12.27 -14.05 -0.35
N ALA A 59 12.77 -14.20 -1.57
CA ALA A 59 14.18 -14.44 -1.84
C ALA A 59 15.05 -13.28 -1.37
N SER A 60 14.60 -12.03 -1.56
CA SER A 60 15.27 -10.84 -1.04
C SER A 60 15.31 -10.82 0.48
N LEU A 61 14.18 -11.16 1.14
CA LEU A 61 14.13 -11.34 2.59
C LEU A 61 15.10 -12.42 3.08
N GLN A 62 15.17 -13.55 2.37
CA GLN A 62 16.07 -14.67 2.66
C GLN A 62 17.55 -14.30 2.46
N ALA A 63 17.86 -13.52 1.42
CA ALA A 63 19.21 -13.02 1.18
C ALA A 63 19.66 -12.05 2.29
N GLN A 64 18.75 -11.19 2.76
CA GLN A 64 19.04 -10.21 3.80
C GLN A 64 19.06 -10.80 5.22
N THR A 65 18.40 -11.94 5.47
CA THR A 65 18.37 -12.59 6.79
C THR A 65 19.74 -13.10 7.24
N MET A 66 20.71 -13.25 6.32
CA MET A 66 22.09 -13.58 6.68
C MET A 66 22.81 -12.42 7.39
N THR A 67 22.25 -11.21 7.39
CA THR A 67 22.71 -10.11 8.23
C THR A 67 21.90 -10.06 9.52
N GLY A 68 22.55 -10.27 10.67
CA GLY A 68 21.85 -10.44 11.96
C GLY A 68 20.91 -9.28 12.35
N LYS A 69 21.19 -8.05 11.90
CA LYS A 69 20.33 -6.89 12.15
C LYS A 69 19.01 -6.95 11.37
N ILE A 70 19.06 -7.28 10.08
CA ILE A 70 17.86 -7.33 9.23
C ILE A 70 16.99 -8.53 9.60
N SER A 71 17.61 -9.63 10.04
CA SER A 71 16.88 -10.83 10.51
C SER A 71 15.88 -10.51 11.62
N ALA A 72 16.30 -9.74 12.64
CA ALA A 72 15.43 -9.33 13.74
C ALA A 72 14.26 -8.43 13.27
N LEU A 73 14.50 -7.54 12.30
CA LEU A 73 13.44 -6.69 11.73
C LEU A 73 12.48 -7.50 10.85
N ALA A 74 13.02 -8.43 10.06
CA ALA A 74 12.26 -9.30 9.17
C ALA A 74 11.29 -10.23 9.92
N GLU A 75 11.63 -10.65 11.15
CA GLU A 75 10.74 -11.44 12.00
C GLU A 75 9.39 -10.75 12.26
N HIS A 76 9.37 -9.41 12.26
CA HIS A 76 8.17 -8.62 12.49
C HIS A 76 7.34 -8.38 11.22
N VAL A 77 7.82 -8.82 10.05
CA VAL A 77 7.13 -8.63 8.76
C VAL A 77 6.29 -9.87 8.44
N GLN A 78 4.97 -9.69 8.42
CA GLN A 78 4.01 -10.68 7.99
C GLN A 78 3.54 -10.38 6.56
N ILE A 79 3.78 -11.30 5.63
CA ILE A 79 3.34 -11.15 4.24
C ILE A 79 2.13 -12.06 3.98
N LEU A 80 1.04 -11.46 3.48
CA LEU A 80 -0.18 -12.15 3.12
C LEU A 80 -0.46 -11.96 1.62
N TYR A 81 -0.94 -13.02 0.97
CA TYR A 81 -1.15 -13.06 -0.48
C TYR A 81 -2.62 -13.37 -0.81
N PRO A 82 -3.55 -12.41 -0.71
CA PRO A 82 -4.93 -12.65 -1.10
C PRO A 82 -4.99 -12.95 -2.60
N PRO A 83 -5.59 -14.07 -3.04
CA PRO A 83 -5.57 -14.46 -4.45
C PRO A 83 -6.51 -13.62 -5.34
N THR A 84 -7.57 -13.04 -4.77
CA THR A 84 -8.53 -12.19 -5.51
C THR A 84 -8.91 -10.94 -4.71
N ALA A 85 -9.50 -9.94 -5.39
CA ALA A 85 -10.04 -8.75 -4.73
C ALA A 85 -11.05 -9.08 -3.62
N ALA A 86 -11.88 -10.12 -3.80
CA ALA A 86 -12.82 -10.56 -2.77
C ALA A 86 -12.11 -11.12 -1.53
N HIS A 87 -11.03 -11.89 -1.72
CA HIS A 87 -10.21 -12.38 -0.61
C HIS A 87 -9.49 -11.24 0.11
N MET A 88 -8.99 -10.25 -0.63
CA MET A 88 -8.42 -9.03 -0.06
C MET A 88 -9.45 -8.29 0.78
N ALA A 89 -10.66 -8.09 0.25
CA ALA A 89 -11.76 -7.46 0.96
C ALA A 89 -12.13 -8.19 2.26
N LEU A 90 -12.19 -9.53 2.21
CA LEU A 90 -12.45 -10.38 3.38
C LEU A 90 -11.33 -10.29 4.40
N LEU A 91 -10.08 -10.35 3.95
CA LEU A 91 -8.91 -10.24 4.81
C LEU A 91 -8.87 -8.89 5.54
N LEU A 92 -9.05 -7.78 4.81
CA LEU A 92 -9.11 -6.44 5.41
C LEU A 92 -10.21 -6.32 6.48
N SER A 93 -11.36 -6.97 6.26
CA SER A 93 -12.44 -7.01 7.25
C SER A 93 -12.13 -7.89 8.46
N ALA A 94 -11.45 -9.02 8.23
CA ALA A 94 -11.14 -10.02 9.26
C ALA A 94 -9.95 -9.65 10.16
N LEU A 95 -9.07 -8.74 9.70
CA LEU A 95 -7.92 -8.29 10.48
C LEU A 95 -8.39 -7.47 11.70
N GLN A 96 -8.13 -8.04 12.87
CA GLN A 96 -8.40 -7.43 14.18
C GLN A 96 -7.18 -7.63 15.07
N VAL A 97 -6.86 -6.60 15.86
CA VAL A 97 -5.84 -6.70 16.91
C VAL A 97 -6.54 -7.09 18.19
N PHE A 98 -6.10 -8.18 18.81
CA PHE A 98 -6.64 -8.58 20.10
C PHE A 98 -5.97 -7.77 21.20
N ASN A 99 -6.76 -6.97 21.91
CA ASN A 99 -6.24 -6.18 23.02
C ASN A 99 -6.21 -7.07 24.27
N THR A 100 -5.06 -7.65 24.59
CA THR A 100 -4.88 -8.53 25.75
C THR A 100 -5.10 -7.82 27.09
N GLU A 101 -5.13 -6.47 27.08
CA GLU A 101 -5.39 -5.66 28.28
C GLU A 101 -6.86 -5.56 28.65
N GLN A 102 -7.79 -6.09 27.85
CA GLN A 102 -9.19 -6.13 28.26
C GLN A 102 -9.32 -7.15 29.41
N PRO A 103 -9.63 -6.72 30.64
CA PRO A 103 -9.65 -7.60 31.79
C PRO A 103 -10.67 -8.70 31.53
N ALA A 104 -10.27 -9.95 31.75
CA ALA A 104 -11.13 -11.11 31.63
C ALA A 104 -12.40 -10.85 32.45
N VAL A 105 -13.50 -10.51 31.76
CA VAL A 105 -14.80 -10.39 32.40
C VAL A 105 -15.10 -11.79 32.92
N ASN A 106 -15.11 -11.93 34.25
CA ASN A 106 -15.19 -13.20 34.94
C ASN A 106 -16.21 -14.14 34.28
N PRO A 107 -15.81 -15.33 33.81
CA PRO A 107 -16.70 -16.31 33.23
C PRO A 107 -17.44 -17.06 34.33
N SER A 108 -18.18 -16.34 35.17
CA SER A 108 -19.11 -16.93 36.11
C SER A 108 -20.50 -16.80 35.50
N THR A 109 -21.12 -17.94 35.19
CA THR A 109 -22.50 -18.12 34.69
C THR A 109 -22.69 -18.10 33.16
N SER A 110 -22.24 -19.13 32.45
CA SER A 110 -22.91 -19.52 31.20
C SER A 110 -22.90 -21.03 30.97
N THR A 111 -24.07 -21.58 31.23
CA THR A 111 -24.68 -22.83 30.74
C THR A 111 -24.05 -23.37 29.45
N SER A 112 -23.68 -24.65 29.48
CA SER A 112 -23.12 -25.43 28.37
C SER A 112 -24.07 -25.46 27.16
N VAL A 113 -23.92 -24.54 26.23
CA VAL A 113 -24.45 -24.68 24.87
C VAL A 113 -23.27 -25.04 23.98
N THR A 114 -23.33 -26.24 23.41
CA THR A 114 -22.37 -26.84 22.48
C THR A 114 -21.72 -25.82 21.56
N GLU A 115 -20.45 -25.50 21.85
CA GLU A 115 -19.61 -24.57 21.10
C GLU A 115 -19.35 -25.12 19.69
N THR A 116 -20.11 -24.65 18.72
CA THR A 116 -19.65 -24.61 17.34
C THR A 116 -18.49 -23.62 17.31
N LYS A 117 -17.24 -24.11 17.23
CA LYS A 117 -16.03 -23.26 17.18
C LYS A 117 -16.27 -22.11 16.18
N PRO A 118 -16.49 -20.88 16.64
CA PRO A 118 -16.67 -19.77 15.74
C PRO A 118 -15.36 -19.59 14.98
N TYR A 119 -15.46 -19.40 13.67
CA TYR A 119 -14.35 -19.13 12.77
C TYR A 119 -13.39 -18.13 13.45
N SER A 120 -12.17 -18.59 13.79
CA SER A 120 -11.21 -17.74 14.48
C SER A 120 -10.71 -16.70 13.47
N PRO A 121 -11.04 -15.41 13.65
CA PRO A 121 -10.52 -14.37 12.77
C PRO A 121 -8.99 -14.40 12.81
N HIS A 122 -8.31 -13.93 11.76
CA HIS A 122 -6.85 -13.81 11.80
C HIS A 122 -6.45 -12.80 12.88
N VAL A 123 -6.17 -13.31 14.08
CA VAL A 123 -5.80 -12.51 15.24
C VAL A 123 -4.35 -12.11 15.11
N LEU A 124 -4.12 -10.80 15.01
CA LEU A 124 -2.78 -10.23 15.10
C LEU A 124 -2.33 -10.25 16.56
N LYS A 125 -1.12 -10.75 16.82
CA LYS A 125 -0.52 -10.70 18.15
C LYS A 125 -0.23 -9.24 18.51
N PRO A 126 -0.51 -8.79 19.74
CA PRO A 126 -0.09 -7.47 20.18
C PRO A 126 1.45 -7.41 20.27
N PRO A 127 2.07 -6.24 20.01
CA PRO A 127 1.42 -4.96 19.67
C PRO A 127 0.86 -4.95 18.24
N GLY A 128 -0.23 -4.19 18.03
CA GLY A 128 -0.81 -4.00 16.71
C GLY A 128 0.19 -3.44 15.68
N PRO A 129 -0.04 -3.65 14.37
CA PRO A 129 0.93 -3.29 13.36
C PRO A 129 1.16 -1.77 13.32
N ALA A 130 2.40 -1.32 13.11
CA ALA A 130 2.67 0.11 12.91
C ALA A 130 2.40 0.54 11.47
N LEU A 131 2.59 -0.38 10.53
CA LEU A 131 2.52 -0.11 9.10
C LEU A 131 1.78 -1.25 8.38
N ILE A 132 0.85 -0.86 7.52
CA ILE A 132 0.21 -1.74 6.55
C ILE A 132 0.70 -1.32 5.17
N ILE A 133 1.20 -2.27 4.40
CA ILE A 133 1.67 -2.06 3.04
C ILE A 133 0.78 -2.85 2.10
N ILE A 134 0.18 -2.19 1.12
CA ILE A 134 -0.55 -2.82 0.03
C ILE A 134 0.29 -2.70 -1.22
N HIS A 135 0.58 -3.84 -1.85
CA HIS A 135 1.42 -3.93 -3.03
C HIS A 135 0.61 -4.42 -4.22
N GLU A 136 0.61 -3.60 -5.28
CA GLU A 136 -0.05 -3.85 -6.57
C GLU A 136 -1.56 -4.10 -6.44
N LEU A 137 -2.30 -3.15 -5.86
CA LEU A 137 -3.75 -3.28 -5.67
C LEU A 137 -4.50 -3.30 -7.01
N SER A 138 -4.05 -2.53 -7.99
CA SER A 138 -4.57 -2.49 -9.35
C SER A 138 -4.43 -3.82 -10.09
N ALA A 139 -3.49 -4.68 -9.70
CA ALA A 139 -3.27 -5.98 -10.33
C ALA A 139 -4.49 -6.92 -10.19
N TYR A 140 -5.34 -6.73 -9.19
CA TYR A 140 -6.61 -7.48 -9.08
C TYR A 140 -7.63 -7.13 -10.17
N PHE A 141 -7.44 -5.99 -10.83
CA PHE A 141 -8.40 -5.40 -11.76
C PHE A 141 -7.88 -5.32 -13.20
N ASN A 142 -6.66 -5.80 -13.44
CA ASN A 142 -6.06 -5.80 -14.77
C ASN A 142 -6.67 -6.86 -15.72
N ASN A 143 -7.62 -7.68 -15.24
CA ASN A 143 -8.31 -8.66 -16.08
C ASN A 143 -9.40 -7.96 -16.92
N SER A 144 -9.29 -8.07 -18.25
CA SER A 144 -10.11 -7.38 -19.25
C SER A 144 -11.61 -7.65 -19.17
N ASN A 145 -12.03 -8.61 -18.35
CA ASN A 145 -13.41 -9.08 -18.29
C ASN A 145 -14.24 -8.45 -17.16
N SER A 146 -13.66 -7.55 -16.35
CA SER A 146 -14.41 -6.88 -15.27
C SER A 146 -15.04 -5.57 -15.75
N SER A 147 -16.36 -5.44 -15.55
CA SER A 147 -17.14 -4.29 -16.04
C SER A 147 -16.94 -3.00 -15.24
N SER A 148 -16.23 -3.02 -14.10
CA SER A 148 -16.00 -1.83 -13.26
C SER A 148 -14.76 -1.98 -12.35
N PRO A 149 -13.55 -2.00 -12.93
CA PRO A 149 -12.31 -2.17 -12.17
C PRO A 149 -12.05 -1.01 -11.18
N SER A 150 -12.46 0.20 -11.55
CA SER A 150 -12.12 1.44 -10.84
C SER A 150 -12.86 1.65 -9.52
N SER A 151 -14.16 1.35 -9.46
CA SER A 151 -14.94 1.48 -8.23
C SER A 151 -14.56 0.41 -7.21
N ALA A 152 -14.26 -0.81 -7.68
CA ALA A 152 -13.79 -1.89 -6.83
C ALA A 152 -12.41 -1.59 -6.23
N TYR A 153 -11.51 -0.98 -7.00
CA TYR A 153 -10.23 -0.47 -6.51
C TYR A 153 -10.41 0.52 -5.35
N LEU A 154 -11.22 1.57 -5.57
CA LEU A 154 -11.46 2.59 -4.54
C LEU A 154 -12.14 1.99 -3.29
N SER A 155 -13.04 1.03 -3.46
CA SER A 155 -13.66 0.31 -2.35
C SER A 155 -12.63 -0.45 -1.50
N LEU A 156 -11.67 -1.14 -2.13
CA LEU A 156 -10.58 -1.80 -1.40
C LEU A 156 -9.67 -0.78 -0.70
N LEU A 157 -9.33 0.32 -1.36
CA LEU A 157 -8.52 1.39 -0.78
C LEU A 157 -9.19 1.98 0.47
N ILE A 158 -10.49 2.30 0.40
CA ILE A 158 -11.25 2.83 1.54
C ILE A 158 -11.30 1.83 2.69
N ARG A 159 -11.48 0.53 2.40
CA ARG A 159 -11.42 -0.53 3.42
C ARG A 159 -10.05 -0.61 4.08
N ALA A 160 -8.98 -0.47 3.31
CA ALA A 160 -7.62 -0.45 3.83
C ALA A 160 -7.36 0.77 4.72
N ILE A 161 -7.80 1.96 4.31
CA ILE A 161 -7.70 3.19 5.12
C ILE A 161 -8.50 3.02 6.43
N SER A 162 -9.72 2.48 6.34
CA SER A 162 -10.55 2.20 7.51
C SER A 162 -9.88 1.21 8.47
N LEU A 163 -9.24 0.17 7.94
CA LEU A 163 -8.47 -0.79 8.72
C LEU A 163 -7.28 -0.11 9.40
N ALA A 164 -6.48 0.65 8.66
CA ALA A 164 -5.31 1.35 9.18
C ALA A 164 -5.70 2.31 10.32
N SER A 165 -6.78 3.09 10.12
CA SER A 165 -7.35 3.95 11.15
C SER A 165 -7.79 3.17 12.40
N ARG A 166 -8.50 2.05 12.22
CA ARG A 166 -8.95 1.18 13.32
C ARG A 166 -7.79 0.58 14.11
N LEU A 167 -6.69 0.24 13.44
CA LEU A 167 -5.50 -0.33 14.07
C LEU A 167 -4.53 0.73 14.61
N GLY A 168 -4.75 2.02 14.32
CA GLY A 168 -3.79 3.08 14.62
C GLY A 168 -2.47 2.93 13.85
N SER A 169 -2.53 2.34 12.66
CA SER A 169 -1.37 2.07 11.78
C SER A 169 -1.28 3.11 10.66
N SER A 170 -0.07 3.37 10.16
CA SER A 170 0.11 4.05 8.87
C SER A 170 -0.19 3.09 7.71
N LEU A 171 -0.63 3.62 6.58
CA LEU A 171 -0.90 2.87 5.35
C LEU A 171 0.03 3.33 4.22
N ALA A 172 0.71 2.40 3.57
CA ALA A 172 1.44 2.65 2.33
C ALA A 172 0.86 1.79 1.20
N VAL A 173 0.60 2.39 0.06
CA VAL A 173 0.10 1.73 -1.15
C VAL A 173 1.15 1.88 -2.23
N PHE A 174 1.72 0.76 -2.67
CA PHE A 174 2.63 0.69 -3.81
C PHE A 174 1.84 0.14 -5.00
N ASP A 175 1.68 0.95 -6.04
CA ASP A 175 0.89 0.57 -7.19
C ASP A 175 1.45 1.20 -8.48
N ALA A 176 2.18 0.40 -9.25
CA ALA A 176 2.80 0.85 -10.49
C ALA A 176 1.77 1.07 -11.62
N HIS A 177 0.58 0.47 -11.51
CA HIS A 177 -0.40 0.44 -12.59
C HIS A 177 -1.68 1.23 -12.29
N ILE A 178 -1.73 1.97 -11.18
CA ILE A 178 -2.87 2.82 -10.81
C ILE A 178 -3.23 3.84 -11.90
N GLY A 179 -2.25 4.35 -12.66
CA GLY A 179 -2.47 5.26 -13.78
C GLY A 179 -3.20 4.63 -14.97
N ARG A 180 -3.22 3.29 -15.07
CA ARG A 180 -3.94 2.55 -16.13
C ARG A 180 -5.42 2.38 -15.81
N LEU A 181 -5.81 2.54 -14.53
CA LEU A 181 -7.18 2.40 -14.10
C LEU A 181 -7.98 3.65 -14.48
N ARG A 182 -9.08 3.42 -15.20
CA ARG A 182 -9.91 4.43 -15.84
C ARG A 182 -11.35 4.29 -15.37
N MET A 183 -11.95 5.36 -14.88
CA MET A 183 -13.34 5.39 -14.45
C MET A 183 -14.18 6.17 -15.46
N PRO A 184 -15.30 5.61 -15.96
CA PRO A 184 -16.23 6.36 -16.79
C PRO A 184 -16.89 7.46 -15.94
N VAL A 185 -16.81 8.71 -16.39
CA VAL A 185 -17.49 9.84 -15.76
C VAL A 185 -18.69 10.20 -16.63
N TYR A 186 -19.88 9.80 -16.17
CA TYR A 186 -21.13 10.29 -16.76
C TYR A 186 -21.33 11.74 -16.33
N ARG A 187 -21.10 12.67 -17.25
CA ARG A 187 -21.63 14.03 -17.12
C ARG A 187 -22.80 14.15 -18.07
N ASP A 188 -23.98 14.32 -17.48
CA ASP A 188 -25.20 14.55 -18.23
C ASP A 188 -25.03 15.74 -19.19
N LEU A 189 -25.69 15.61 -20.35
CA LEU A 189 -25.90 16.56 -21.46
C LEU A 189 -25.30 16.14 -22.80
N ASN A 190 -24.32 15.21 -22.87
CA ASN A 190 -23.85 14.71 -24.18
C ASN A 190 -23.45 13.23 -24.14
N PRO A 191 -24.32 12.29 -24.57
CA PRO A 191 -24.06 10.84 -24.51
C PRO A 191 -22.92 10.38 -25.44
N HIS A 192 -22.40 11.26 -26.30
CA HIS A 192 -21.33 10.93 -27.25
C HIS A 192 -19.91 11.25 -26.76
N LEU A 193 -19.75 11.86 -25.59
CA LEU A 193 -18.44 12.18 -25.02
C LEU A 193 -18.20 11.35 -23.76
N GLU A 194 -17.65 10.15 -23.92
CA GLU A 194 -17.14 9.37 -22.79
C GLU A 194 -15.94 10.10 -22.17
N ARG A 195 -16.18 10.81 -21.07
CA ARG A 195 -15.09 11.40 -20.29
C ARG A 195 -14.55 10.33 -19.37
N VAL A 196 -13.29 10.00 -19.55
CA VAL A 196 -12.58 9.06 -18.69
C VAL A 196 -11.79 9.84 -17.65
N GLN A 197 -11.91 9.46 -16.37
CA GLN A 197 -11.10 10.00 -15.29
C GLN A 197 -10.13 8.92 -14.79
N GLU A 198 -8.88 9.30 -14.58
CA GLU A 198 -7.87 8.42 -14.01
C GLU A 198 -8.15 8.19 -12.52
N VAL A 199 -8.06 6.92 -12.10
CA VAL A 199 -8.26 6.54 -10.70
C VAL A 199 -7.14 7.08 -9.81
N ALA A 200 -5.93 7.24 -10.35
CA ALA A 200 -4.80 7.81 -9.62
C ALA A 200 -5.12 9.20 -9.04
N SER A 201 -5.75 10.07 -9.83
CA SER A 201 -6.17 11.41 -9.39
C SER A 201 -7.24 11.36 -8.31
N LEU A 202 -8.15 10.38 -8.37
CA LEU A 202 -9.18 10.18 -7.34
C LEU A 202 -8.59 9.61 -6.06
N ALA A 203 -7.66 8.66 -6.16
CA ALA A 203 -6.96 8.08 -5.01
C ALA A 203 -6.13 9.14 -4.27
N GLY A 204 -5.54 10.10 -5.00
CA GLY A 204 -4.83 11.24 -4.41
C GLY A 204 -5.66 12.06 -3.43
N ASN A 205 -6.99 12.10 -3.57
CA ASN A 205 -7.86 12.81 -2.63
C ASN A 205 -7.97 12.13 -1.26
N TYR A 206 -7.58 10.86 -1.15
CA TYR A 206 -7.63 10.07 0.09
C TYR A 206 -6.25 9.88 0.72
N ILE A 207 -5.19 10.37 0.09
CA ILE A 207 -3.81 10.06 0.45
C ILE A 207 -3.03 11.34 0.69
N GLU A 208 -2.38 11.41 1.86
CA GLU A 208 -1.63 12.57 2.33
C GLU A 208 -0.33 12.78 1.53
N LEU A 209 0.43 11.71 1.30
CA LEU A 209 1.73 11.77 0.63
C LEU A 209 1.71 10.92 -0.64
N THR A 210 2.03 11.52 -1.78
CA THR A 210 2.18 10.81 -3.05
C THR A 210 3.62 10.94 -3.55
N VAL A 211 4.22 9.80 -3.91
CA VAL A 211 5.55 9.69 -4.52
C VAL A 211 5.37 9.11 -5.92
N ASP A 212 5.91 9.79 -6.93
CA ASP A 212 5.85 9.37 -8.32
C ASP A 212 7.26 9.04 -8.83
N PHE A 213 7.47 7.80 -9.24
CA PHE A 213 8.73 7.32 -9.79
C PHE A 213 8.80 7.42 -11.33
N ASP A 214 7.72 7.79 -12.03
CA ASP A 214 7.62 7.70 -13.50
C ASP A 214 7.94 9.03 -14.23
N VAL A 215 8.55 10.01 -13.56
CA VAL A 215 8.78 11.38 -14.09
C VAL A 215 9.94 11.45 -15.10
N GLY A 216 10.33 10.31 -15.71
CA GLY A 216 11.52 10.16 -16.54
C GLY A 216 11.29 10.03 -18.05
N LYS A 217 10.05 10.01 -18.55
CA LYS A 217 9.79 10.31 -19.97
C LYS A 217 9.77 11.82 -20.17
N ALA A 218 10.92 12.45 -19.95
CA ALA A 218 11.20 13.70 -20.62
C ALA A 218 11.06 13.44 -22.12
N ASP A 219 10.49 14.38 -22.85
CA ASP A 219 10.24 14.37 -24.29
C ASP A 219 11.54 14.35 -25.14
N SER A 220 12.56 13.58 -24.75
CA SER A 220 13.79 13.38 -25.50
C SER A 220 13.57 12.38 -26.64
N GLU A 221 12.77 12.78 -27.64
CA GLU A 221 13.14 12.53 -29.03
C GLU A 221 14.38 13.40 -29.33
N GLU A 222 15.58 13.00 -28.91
CA GLU A 222 16.81 13.33 -29.66
C GLU A 222 18.08 12.69 -29.07
N SER A 223 18.86 12.12 -29.99
CA SER A 223 20.22 11.61 -29.86
C SER A 223 20.45 10.32 -29.05
N SER A 224 20.62 9.25 -29.83
CA SER A 224 21.41 8.07 -29.50
C SER A 224 22.83 8.44 -29.03
N GLU A 225 23.39 7.56 -28.18
CA GLU A 225 24.81 7.46 -27.76
C GLU A 225 25.19 8.15 -26.43
N ASP A 226 24.92 7.48 -25.31
CA ASP A 226 25.98 7.01 -24.39
C ASP A 226 25.41 6.14 -23.27
N PHE A 227 25.81 4.86 -23.21
CA PHE A 227 25.36 3.90 -22.19
C PHE A 227 26.40 3.83 -21.07
N GLY A 228 26.19 4.57 -19.98
CA GLY A 228 27.05 4.44 -18.81
C GLY A 228 26.77 5.39 -17.66
N SER A 229 25.62 5.26 -16.98
CA SER A 229 25.41 5.59 -15.54
C SER A 229 23.91 5.79 -15.24
N VAL A 230 23.20 4.71 -14.93
CA VAL A 230 21.74 4.76 -14.63
C VAL A 230 21.48 5.01 -13.12
N GLU A 231 22.47 4.88 -12.25
CA GLU A 231 22.27 5.02 -10.79
C GLU A 231 22.21 6.46 -10.27
N SER A 232 22.66 7.46 -11.05
CA SER A 232 22.77 8.85 -10.57
C SER A 232 21.53 9.72 -10.84
N GLY A 233 20.63 9.31 -11.74
CA GLY A 233 19.41 10.06 -12.07
C GLY A 233 18.27 9.93 -11.04
N LEU A 234 18.24 8.82 -10.30
CA LEU A 234 17.19 8.48 -9.33
C LEU A 234 17.21 9.39 -8.08
N PHE A 235 18.35 10.01 -7.77
CA PHE A 235 18.51 10.86 -6.59
C PHE A 235 18.10 12.32 -6.80
N ARG A 236 17.99 12.81 -8.04
CA ARG A 236 17.80 14.26 -8.31
C ARG A 236 16.34 14.70 -8.48
N LEU A 237 15.39 13.76 -8.57
CA LEU A 237 13.98 14.07 -8.89
C LEU A 237 13.00 13.92 -7.71
N MET A 238 13.47 13.56 -6.53
CA MET A 238 12.61 13.27 -5.37
C MET A 238 12.22 14.47 -4.50
N TRP A 239 12.52 15.72 -4.90
CA TRP A 239 12.26 16.91 -4.08
C TRP A 239 11.45 18.01 -4.76
N ASN A 240 10.32 17.65 -5.38
CA ASN A 240 9.25 18.64 -5.68
C ASN A 240 8.03 18.49 -4.77
N ALA A 241 8.08 17.62 -3.76
CA ALA A 241 7.05 17.54 -2.72
C ALA A 241 7.29 18.62 -1.65
N GLN A 242 7.22 19.89 -2.03
CA GLN A 242 7.14 20.97 -1.05
C GLN A 242 6.18 22.07 -1.50
N THR A 243 5.01 22.05 -0.83
CA THR A 243 4.15 23.19 -0.51
C THR A 243 3.48 23.93 -1.66
N GLU A 244 2.39 23.39 -2.20
CA GLU A 244 1.22 24.23 -2.44
C GLU A 244 0.33 24.18 -1.19
N PRO A 245 0.16 25.28 -0.44
CA PRO A 245 -0.80 25.31 0.66
C PRO A 245 -2.20 25.12 0.08
N ALA A 246 -2.94 24.17 0.62
CA ALA A 246 -4.36 23.99 0.33
C ALA A 246 -5.09 25.33 0.47
N SER A 247 -5.52 25.87 -0.67
CA SER A 247 -6.36 27.05 -0.80
C SER A 247 -7.52 26.99 0.21
N SER A 248 -7.49 27.87 1.20
CA SER A 248 -8.57 28.07 2.15
C SER A 248 -9.84 28.50 1.42
N ASN A 249 -10.90 27.69 1.52
CA ASN A 249 -12.24 28.05 1.08
C ASN A 249 -12.74 29.32 1.82
N PRO A 250 -13.32 30.30 1.11
CA PRO A 250 -13.96 31.44 1.76
C PRO A 250 -15.25 30.98 2.45
N ARG A 251 -15.34 31.27 3.73
CA ARG A 251 -16.55 31.12 4.55
C ARG A 251 -17.52 32.22 4.15
N ILE A 252 -18.67 31.85 3.61
CA ILE A 252 -19.78 32.77 3.37
C ILE A 252 -20.49 32.96 4.72
N GLU A 253 -20.45 34.18 5.25
CA GLU A 253 -21.35 34.65 6.32
C GLU A 253 -22.65 35.18 5.72
#